data_AF-A0A8T5TU48-F1
#
_entry.id   AF-A0A8T5TU48-F1
#
_cell.length_a   1.000
_cell.length_b   1.000
_cell.length_c   1.000
_cell.angle_alpha   90.00
_cell.angle_beta   90.00
_cell.angle_gamma   90.00
#
_symmetry.space_group_name_H-M   'P 1'
#
loop_
_entity.id
_entity.type
_entity.pdbx_description
1 polymer ?
#
loop_
_entity_poly.entity_id
_entity_poly.type
_entity_poly.pdbx_seq_one_letter_code
_entity_poly.pdbx_strand_id
1 'polypeptide(L)'
;MFDNNYMHKFIEDVCNEIGPRESGTEQEILAGNRVESELKKFCDETHQEPYTSSPHAFLGGIRYGALIVFIAGVFFWISLLGDLNVINLNPIFDSLLLIFAIVLIAVTISYFILEVMKYHETFDFFFPKRESNNIIGTINPKNETKNTVIFSAHHDSAFEFNTFYYL
;
A
#
# COMPACT_ATOMS: atom_id res chain seq x y z
N MET A 1 -24.12 8.26 -32.02
CA MET A 1 -22.72 8.09 -32.45
C MET A 1 -21.90 8.17 -31.19
N PHE A 2 -21.25 7.08 -30.75
CA PHE A 2 -20.37 7.15 -29.59
C PHE A 2 -19.23 8.11 -29.94
N ASP A 3 -19.05 9.19 -29.17
CA ASP A 3 -17.85 10.02 -29.31
C ASP A 3 -16.67 9.16 -28.87
N ASN A 4 -15.89 8.67 -29.83
CA ASN A 4 -14.72 7.83 -29.57
C ASN A 4 -13.69 8.52 -28.66
N ASN A 5 -13.79 9.84 -28.47
CA ASN A 5 -12.91 10.61 -27.61
C ASN A 5 -13.50 10.91 -26.22
N TYR A 6 -14.76 10.55 -25.94
CA TYR A 6 -15.41 10.89 -24.67
C TYR A 6 -14.63 10.33 -23.46
N MET A 7 -14.24 9.06 -23.54
CA MET A 7 -13.54 8.37 -22.45
C MET A 7 -12.09 8.84 -22.32
N HIS A 8 -11.43 9.11 -23.45
CA HIS A 8 -10.08 9.68 -23.46
C HIS A 8 -10.05 11.04 -22.76
N LYS A 9 -11.00 11.92 -23.09
CA LYS A 9 -11.11 13.26 -22.46
C LYS A 9 -11.37 13.15 -20.96
N PHE A 10 -12.24 12.24 -20.53
CA PHE A 10 -12.47 12.03 -19.10
C PHE A 10 -11.19 11.63 -18.35
N ILE A 11 -10.40 10.72 -18.93
CA ILE A 11 -9.12 10.29 -18.36
C ILE A 11 -8.13 11.47 -18.34
N GLU A 12 -8.04 12.22 -19.44
CA GLU A 12 -7.16 13.38 -19.58
C GLU A 12 -7.50 14.48 -18.57
N ASP A 13 -8.79 14.78 -18.38
CA ASP A 13 -9.27 15.73 -17.38
C ASP A 13 -8.86 15.29 -15.97
N VAL A 14 -9.08 14.02 -15.61
CA VAL A 14 -8.69 13.48 -14.29
C VAL A 14 -7.17 13.60 -14.10
N CYS A 15 -6.37 13.22 -15.10
CA CYS A 15 -4.92 13.30 -15.05
C CYS A 15 -4.40 14.74 -14.94
N ASN A 16 -4.96 15.68 -15.69
CA ASN A 16 -4.46 17.05 -15.77
C ASN A 16 -4.99 17.95 -14.64
N GLU A 17 -6.24 17.78 -14.23
CA GLU A 17 -6.87 18.62 -13.21
C GLU A 17 -6.63 18.11 -11.78
N ILE A 18 -6.64 16.79 -11.57
CA ILE A 18 -6.51 16.17 -10.24
C ILE A 18 -5.07 15.71 -9.98
N GLY A 19 -4.43 15.11 -10.98
CA GLY A 19 -3.05 14.65 -10.88
C GLY A 19 -2.90 13.28 -10.18
N PRO A 20 -1.71 12.99 -9.62
CA PRO A 20 -1.47 11.78 -8.85
C PRO A 20 -2.43 11.68 -7.65
N ARG A 21 -3.04 10.51 -7.49
CA ARG A 21 -4.13 10.26 -6.54
C ARG A 21 -3.87 8.99 -5.73
N GLU A 22 -2.79 9.01 -4.97
CA GLU A 22 -2.42 7.93 -4.07
C GLU A 22 -3.57 7.62 -3.07
N SER A 23 -3.73 6.36 -2.68
CA SER A 23 -4.77 5.95 -1.74
C SER A 23 -4.74 6.76 -0.43
N GLY A 24 -5.93 7.19 0.00
CA GLY A 24 -6.20 8.02 1.15
C GLY A 24 -5.83 9.50 1.01
N THR A 25 -5.47 9.97 -0.19
CA THR A 25 -5.17 11.40 -0.43
C THR A 25 -6.41 12.19 -0.82
N GLU A 26 -6.35 13.52 -0.65
CA GLU A 26 -7.41 14.42 -1.10
C GLU A 26 -7.67 14.28 -2.62
N GLN A 27 -6.62 14.05 -3.40
CA GLN A 27 -6.70 13.81 -4.84
C GLN A 27 -7.47 12.53 -5.18
N GLU A 28 -7.31 11.45 -4.41
CA GLU A 28 -8.12 10.24 -4.59
C GLU A 28 -9.60 10.53 -4.32
N ILE A 29 -9.91 11.25 -3.24
CA ILE A 29 -11.29 11.65 -2.91
C ILE A 29 -11.88 12.51 -4.05
N LEU A 30 -11.12 13.47 -4.58
CA LEU A 30 -11.53 14.28 -5.73
C LEU A 30 -11.78 13.44 -6.98
N ALA A 31 -10.91 12.46 -7.26
CA ALA A 31 -11.08 11.54 -8.37
C ALA A 31 -12.34 10.67 -8.19
N GLY A 32 -12.57 10.14 -7.00
CA GLY A 32 -13.78 9.41 -6.65
C GLY A 32 -15.05 10.23 -6.86
N ASN A 33 -15.05 11.49 -6.41
CA ASN A 33 -16.15 12.44 -6.64
C ASN A 33 -16.40 12.71 -8.13
N ARG A 34 -15.34 12.81 -8.95
CA ARG A 34 -15.42 12.99 -10.41
C ARG A 34 -16.02 11.74 -11.07
N VAL A 35 -15.63 10.54 -10.63
CA VAL A 35 -16.18 9.26 -11.09
C VAL A 35 -17.66 9.15 -10.70
N GLU A 36 -18.04 9.45 -9.47
CA GLU A 36 -19.43 9.39 -9.03
C GLU A 36 -20.32 10.34 -9.85
N SER A 37 -19.82 11.56 -10.09
CA SER A 37 -20.51 12.56 -10.93
C SER A 37 -20.73 12.09 -12.36
N GLU A 38 -19.81 11.27 -12.88
CA GLU A 38 -19.94 10.64 -14.19
C GLU A 38 -20.97 9.50 -14.18
N LEU A 39 -20.92 8.63 -13.17
CA LEU A 39 -21.87 7.53 -13.00
C LEU A 39 -23.31 8.02 -12.82
N LYS A 40 -23.54 9.14 -12.12
CA LYS A 40 -24.87 9.76 -11.94
C LYS A 40 -25.61 10.05 -13.25
N LYS A 41 -24.89 10.16 -14.38
CA LYS A 41 -25.50 10.40 -15.70
C LYS A 41 -26.13 9.15 -16.31
N PHE A 42 -25.70 7.96 -15.87
CA PHE A 42 -26.04 6.68 -16.51
C PHE A 42 -26.62 5.64 -15.54
N CYS A 43 -26.33 5.75 -14.26
CA CYS A 43 -26.83 4.86 -13.20
C CYS A 43 -28.13 5.39 -12.60
N ASP A 44 -28.98 4.48 -12.12
CA ASP A 44 -30.21 4.84 -11.40
C ASP A 44 -29.89 5.35 -9.99
N GLU A 45 -28.84 4.80 -9.37
CA GLU A 45 -28.32 5.20 -8.07
C GLU A 45 -26.80 5.20 -8.08
N THR A 46 -26.21 6.09 -7.27
CA THR A 46 -24.78 6.08 -6.95
C THR A 46 -24.60 6.29 -5.47
N HIS A 47 -23.58 5.68 -4.90
CA HIS A 47 -23.18 5.94 -3.52
C HIS A 47 -21.67 5.75 -3.34
N GLN A 48 -21.18 6.30 -2.24
CA GLN A 48 -19.80 6.14 -1.79
C GLN A 48 -19.78 5.22 -0.57
N GLU A 49 -18.92 4.21 -0.60
CA GLU A 49 -18.73 3.29 0.52
C GLU A 49 -17.38 3.59 1.20
N PRO A 50 -17.38 4.10 2.44
CA PRO A 50 -16.16 4.48 3.12
C PRO A 50 -15.33 3.26 3.53
N TYR A 51 -14.01 3.37 3.41
CA TYR A 51 -13.06 2.38 3.88
C TYR A 51 -11.89 3.08 4.59
N THR A 52 -11.18 2.31 5.43
CA THR A 52 -9.96 2.75 6.10
C THR A 52 -8.84 1.78 5.77
N SER A 53 -7.68 2.29 5.37
CA SER A 53 -6.50 1.49 5.04
C SER A 53 -5.21 2.15 5.52
N SER A 54 -4.09 1.41 5.54
CA SER A 54 -2.76 1.96 5.79
C SER A 54 -1.94 1.90 4.50
N PRO A 55 -2.09 2.87 3.56
CA PRO A 55 -1.60 2.73 2.17
C PRO A 55 -0.08 2.57 2.04
N HIS A 56 0.66 2.98 3.07
CA HIS A 56 2.11 2.85 3.11
C HIS A 56 2.61 1.55 3.76
N ALA A 57 1.74 0.72 4.32
CA ALA A 57 2.16 -0.50 5.01
C ALA A 57 2.82 -1.51 4.07
N PHE A 58 2.44 -1.52 2.79
CA PHE A 58 2.99 -2.43 1.78
C PHE A 58 4.42 -2.05 1.35
N LEU A 59 4.65 -0.88 0.76
CA LEU A 59 5.98 -0.45 0.26
C LEU A 59 6.76 0.41 1.25
N GLY A 60 6.07 1.17 2.10
CA GLY A 60 6.68 2.14 3.00
C GLY A 60 7.54 1.50 4.09
N GLY A 61 7.33 0.22 4.41
CA GLY A 61 8.17 -0.49 5.38
C GLY A 61 9.50 -1.01 4.85
N ILE A 62 9.70 -1.05 3.53
CA ILE A 62 10.95 -1.54 2.92
C ILE A 62 12.17 -0.76 3.43
N ARG A 63 12.06 0.57 3.55
CA ARG A 63 13.15 1.41 4.08
C ARG A 63 13.50 1.09 5.53
N TYR A 64 12.50 0.75 6.34
CA TYR A 64 12.71 0.37 7.75
C TYR A 64 13.28 -1.05 7.83
N GLY A 65 12.80 -1.97 7.01
CA GLY A 65 13.36 -3.32 6.88
C GLY A 65 14.84 -3.30 6.50
N ALA A 66 15.23 -2.46 5.54
CA ALA A 66 16.63 -2.28 5.15
C ALA A 66 17.50 -1.80 6.32
N LEU A 67 17.03 -0.81 7.08
CA LEU A 67 17.71 -0.31 8.27
C LEU A 67 17.84 -1.40 9.36
N ILE A 68 16.77 -2.15 9.61
CA ILE A 68 16.75 -3.23 10.61
C ILE A 68 17.74 -4.34 10.24
N VAL A 69 17.78 -4.75 8.97
CA VAL A 69 18.74 -5.74 8.45
C VAL A 69 20.18 -5.25 8.59
N PHE A 70 20.44 -3.97 8.31
CA PHE A 70 21.76 -3.38 8.52
C PHE A 70 22.18 -3.47 9.99
N ILE A 71 21.31 -3.05 10.93
CA ILE A 71 21.57 -3.13 12.37
C ILE A 71 21.80 -4.58 12.81
N ALA A 72 20.99 -5.52 12.33
CA ALA A 72 21.17 -6.94 12.62
C ALA A 72 22.51 -7.48 12.11
N GLY A 73 22.94 -7.05 10.92
CA GLY A 73 24.26 -7.34 10.38
C GLY A 73 25.38 -6.81 11.26
N VAL A 74 25.28 -5.57 11.75
CA VAL A 74 26.26 -4.99 12.69
C VAL A 74 26.34 -5.81 13.98
N PHE A 75 25.21 -6.19 14.57
CA PHE A 75 25.19 -7.03 15.78
C PHE A 75 25.82 -8.40 15.54
N PHE A 76 25.52 -9.03 14.40
CA PHE A 76 26.15 -10.29 14.02
C PHE A 76 27.67 -10.16 13.88
N TRP A 77 28.16 -9.13 13.20
CA TRP A 77 29.61 -8.92 13.02
C TRP A 77 30.32 -8.63 14.33
N ILE A 78 29.73 -7.83 15.23
CA ILE A 78 30.30 -7.57 16.57
C ILE A 78 30.38 -8.89 17.36
N SER A 79 29.32 -9.70 17.35
CA SER A 79 29.30 -10.98 18.03
C SER A 79 30.37 -11.94 17.47
N LEU A 80 30.48 -12.07 16.15
CA LEU A 80 31.50 -12.88 15.50
C LEU A 80 32.93 -12.46 15.87
N LEU A 81 33.20 -11.15 15.97
CA LEU A 81 34.52 -10.66 16.39
C LEU A 81 34.82 -11.00 17.85
N GLY A 82 33.80 -11.07 18.71
CA GLY A 82 33.89 -11.57 20.08
C GLY A 82 34.28 -13.05 20.13
N ASP A 83 33.56 -13.89 19.38
CA ASP A 83 33.82 -15.33 19.26
C ASP A 83 35.23 -15.64 18.74
N LEU A 84 35.72 -14.83 17.80
CA LEU A 84 37.07 -14.95 17.25
C LEU A 84 38.16 -14.38 18.18
N ASN A 85 37.79 -13.88 19.36
CA ASN A 85 38.68 -13.23 20.33
C ASN A 85 39.45 -12.02 19.76
N VAL A 86 38.92 -11.36 18.72
CA VAL A 86 39.48 -10.11 18.16
C VAL A 86 39.14 -8.93 19.08
N ILE A 87 37.95 -8.95 19.68
CA ILE A 87 37.51 -8.01 20.70
C ILE A 87 37.12 -8.77 21.97
N ASN A 88 37.41 -8.19 23.14
CA ASN A 88 37.05 -8.79 24.41
C ASN A 88 35.60 -8.42 24.76
N LEU A 89 34.67 -9.32 24.50
CA LEU A 89 33.26 -9.17 24.85
C LEU A 89 32.89 -10.08 26.01
N ASN A 90 31.99 -9.61 26.86
CA ASN A 90 31.37 -10.45 27.88
C ASN A 90 30.51 -11.53 27.18
N PRO A 91 30.63 -12.83 27.54
CA PRO A 91 29.90 -13.91 26.88
C PRO A 91 28.36 -13.75 26.88
N ILE A 92 27.80 -13.16 27.94
CA ILE A 92 26.37 -12.90 28.03
C ILE A 92 25.98 -11.81 27.02
N PHE A 93 26.78 -10.76 26.93
CA PHE A 93 26.52 -9.65 26.01
C PHE A 93 26.63 -10.10 24.55
N ASP A 94 27.64 -10.92 24.23
CA ASP A 94 27.79 -11.54 22.92
C ASP A 94 26.54 -12.36 22.52
N SER A 95 26.11 -13.27 23.39
CA SER A 95 24.89 -14.07 23.15
C SER A 95 23.65 -13.21 22.95
N LEU A 96 23.51 -12.10 23.68
CA LEU A 96 22.40 -11.16 23.51
C LEU A 96 22.44 -10.48 22.14
N LEU A 97 23.62 -10.03 21.68
CA LEU A 97 23.76 -9.42 20.35
C LEU A 97 23.31 -10.38 19.24
N LEU A 98 23.72 -11.65 19.32
CA LEU A 98 23.33 -12.67 18.36
C LEU A 98 21.81 -12.92 18.38
N ILE A 99 21.21 -13.03 19.57
CA ILE A 99 19.75 -13.19 19.72
C ILE A 99 19.02 -12.00 19.10
N PHE A 100 19.45 -10.77 19.39
CA PHE A 100 18.86 -9.58 18.79
C PHE A 100 18.99 -9.58 17.27
N ALA A 101 20.14 -9.92 16.73
CA ALA A 101 20.34 -10.03 15.28
C ALA A 101 19.33 -11.02 14.65
N ILE A 102 19.18 -12.21 15.23
CA ILE A 102 18.25 -13.23 14.74
C ILE A 102 16.80 -12.73 14.80
N VAL A 103 16.39 -12.12 15.91
CA VAL A 103 15.02 -11.59 16.07
C VAL A 103 14.73 -10.49 15.04
N LEU A 104 15.65 -9.56 14.84
CA LEU A 104 15.50 -8.46 13.88
C LEU A 104 15.36 -8.98 12.43
N ILE A 105 16.16 -9.98 12.05
CA ILE A 105 16.03 -10.65 10.75
C ILE A 105 14.69 -11.38 10.65
N ALA A 106 14.29 -12.13 11.67
CA ALA A 106 13.02 -12.87 11.68
C ALA A 106 11.81 -11.93 11.53
N VAL A 107 11.81 -10.79 12.24
CA VAL A 107 10.78 -9.76 12.11
C VAL A 107 10.76 -9.16 10.70
N THR A 108 11.92 -8.87 10.12
CA THR A 108 11.99 -8.30 8.76
C THR A 108 11.49 -9.27 7.70
N ILE A 109 11.87 -10.56 7.80
CA ILE A 109 11.37 -11.60 6.90
C ILE A 109 9.87 -11.80 7.08
N SER A 110 9.38 -11.79 8.33
CA SER A 110 7.95 -11.87 8.62
C SER A 110 7.17 -10.72 7.98
N TYR A 111 7.66 -9.48 8.12
CA TYR A 111 7.10 -8.32 7.45
C TYR A 111 7.05 -8.50 5.93
N PHE A 112 8.16 -8.91 5.30
CA PHE A 112 8.21 -9.11 3.86
C PHE A 112 7.21 -10.18 3.38
N ILE A 113 7.11 -11.31 4.09
CA ILE A 113 6.19 -12.38 3.71
C ILE A 113 4.74 -11.97 3.93
N LEU A 114 4.42 -11.40 5.09
CA LEU A 114 3.04 -11.13 5.49
C LEU A 114 2.48 -9.88 4.79
N GLU A 115 3.25 -8.79 4.71
CA GLU A 115 2.79 -7.58 4.00
C GLU A 115 2.99 -7.69 2.50
N VAL A 116 4.23 -7.96 2.06
CA VAL A 116 4.59 -7.75 0.64
C VAL A 116 4.19 -8.93 -0.24
N MET A 117 4.32 -10.17 0.25
CA MET A 117 3.97 -11.35 -0.55
C MET A 117 2.51 -11.79 -0.38
N LYS A 118 1.96 -11.67 0.83
CA LYS A 118 0.64 -12.22 1.16
C LYS A 118 -0.47 -11.18 1.36
N TYR A 119 -0.16 -9.89 1.50
CA TYR A 119 -1.15 -8.83 1.71
C TYR A 119 -2.04 -9.08 2.96
N HIS A 120 -1.45 -9.56 4.06
CA HIS A 120 -2.18 -9.91 5.29
C HIS A 120 -2.36 -8.75 6.29
N GLU A 121 -1.87 -7.54 6.02
CA GLU A 121 -2.05 -6.33 6.86
C GLU A 121 -1.68 -6.54 8.35
N THR A 122 -0.73 -7.43 8.63
CA THR A 122 -0.31 -7.81 9.99
C THR A 122 0.46 -6.70 10.71
N PHE A 123 1.20 -5.88 9.96
CA PHE A 123 2.06 -4.80 10.41
C PHE A 123 1.46 -3.41 10.16
N ASP A 124 0.25 -3.32 9.61
CA ASP A 124 -0.48 -2.08 9.35
C ASP A 124 -0.58 -1.16 10.58
N PHE A 125 -0.61 -1.73 11.79
CA PHE A 125 -0.68 -0.97 13.03
C PHE A 125 0.54 -0.05 13.27
N PHE A 126 1.65 -0.27 12.56
CA PHE A 126 2.82 0.62 12.58
C PHE A 126 2.70 1.82 11.64
N PHE A 127 1.68 1.84 10.77
CA PHE A 127 1.51 2.84 9.72
C PHE A 127 0.30 3.75 9.98
N PRO A 128 0.35 5.01 9.49
CA PRO A 128 -0.81 5.88 9.56
C PRO A 128 -1.98 5.32 8.74
N LYS A 129 -3.15 5.29 9.38
CA LYS A 129 -4.42 4.99 8.71
C LYS A 129 -4.91 6.19 7.93
N ARG A 130 -5.55 5.95 6.80
CA ARG A 130 -6.26 6.94 5.99
C ARG A 130 -7.65 6.44 5.65
N GLU A 131 -8.59 7.36 5.53
CA GLU A 131 -9.96 7.09 5.11
C GLU A 131 -10.13 7.49 3.64
N SER A 132 -10.91 6.71 2.90
CA SER A 132 -11.28 7.01 1.52
C SER A 132 -12.57 6.27 1.16
N ASN A 133 -12.98 6.28 -0.11
CA ASN A 133 -14.27 5.77 -0.54
C ASN A 133 -14.18 4.93 -1.81
N ASN A 134 -14.88 3.80 -1.82
CA ASN A 134 -15.26 3.12 -3.05
C ASN A 134 -16.45 3.83 -3.68
N ILE A 135 -16.50 3.87 -5.01
CA ILE A 135 -17.58 4.52 -5.76
C ILE A 135 -18.39 3.43 -6.48
N ILE A 136 -19.68 3.34 -6.16
CA ILE A 136 -20.59 2.34 -6.71
C ILE A 136 -21.70 3.05 -7.46
N GLY A 137 -21.96 2.59 -8.69
CA GLY A 137 -23.15 2.95 -9.47
C GLY A 137 -23.96 1.70 -9.81
N THR A 138 -25.26 1.73 -9.57
CA THR A 138 -26.17 0.62 -9.86
C THR A 138 -27.15 1.01 -10.97
N ILE A 139 -27.35 0.10 -11.92
CA ILE A 139 -28.46 0.18 -12.88
C ILE A 139 -29.45 -0.91 -12.48
N ASN A 140 -30.64 -0.50 -12.07
CA ASN A 140 -31.68 -1.38 -11.56
C ASN A 140 -32.38 -2.11 -12.72
N PRO A 141 -32.60 -3.44 -12.60
CA PRO A 141 -33.36 -4.16 -13.59
C PRO A 141 -34.84 -3.77 -13.49
N LYS A 142 -35.52 -3.71 -14.65
CA LYS A 142 -36.95 -3.37 -14.72
C LYS A 142 -37.86 -4.50 -14.22
N ASN A 143 -37.36 -5.74 -14.25
CA ASN A 143 -38.08 -6.95 -13.88
C ASN A 143 -37.27 -7.73 -12.84
N GLU A 144 -37.81 -8.87 -12.39
CA GLU A 144 -37.15 -9.77 -11.45
C GLU A 144 -35.68 -10.08 -11.84
N THR A 145 -34.76 -9.77 -10.92
CA THR A 145 -33.32 -9.96 -11.09
C THR A 145 -32.96 -11.43 -11.00
N LYS A 146 -32.45 -12.01 -12.10
CA LYS A 146 -31.92 -13.37 -12.11
C LYS A 146 -30.40 -13.42 -11.90
N ASN A 147 -29.69 -12.39 -12.34
CA ASN A 147 -28.23 -12.30 -12.28
C ASN A 147 -27.80 -10.83 -12.12
N THR A 148 -26.61 -10.61 -11.53
CA THR A 148 -25.94 -9.30 -11.44
C THR A 148 -24.63 -9.36 -12.20
N VAL A 149 -24.33 -8.35 -13.01
CA VAL A 149 -23.04 -8.17 -13.69
C VAL A 149 -22.30 -7.02 -13.02
N ILE A 150 -21.07 -7.25 -12.60
CA ILE A 150 -20.23 -6.26 -11.92
C ILE A 150 -19.08 -5.88 -12.85
N PHE A 151 -18.95 -4.60 -13.14
CA PHE A 151 -17.76 -4.02 -13.76
C PHE A 151 -17.01 -3.26 -12.67
N SER A 152 -15.73 -3.56 -12.50
CA SER A 152 -14.87 -2.90 -11.51
C SER A 152 -13.60 -2.35 -12.15
N ALA A 153 -13.12 -1.25 -11.59
CA ALA A 153 -11.85 -0.62 -11.88
C ALA A 153 -11.38 0.10 -10.61
N HIS A 154 -10.10 0.44 -10.56
CA HIS A 154 -9.54 1.26 -9.49
C HIS A 154 -9.24 2.66 -10.04
N HIS A 155 -9.46 3.70 -9.23
CA HIS A 155 -9.31 5.10 -9.65
C HIS A 155 -8.08 5.78 -9.04
N ASP A 156 -7.54 5.20 -7.98
CA ASP A 156 -6.31 5.59 -7.32
C ASP A 156 -5.08 5.40 -8.24
N SER A 157 -3.96 5.94 -7.81
CA SER A 157 -2.65 5.71 -8.43
C SER A 157 -1.70 5.09 -7.43
N ALA A 158 -0.83 4.20 -7.91
CA ALA A 158 0.18 3.56 -7.08
C ALA A 158 1.10 4.59 -6.40
N PHE A 159 1.45 4.30 -5.14
CA PHE A 159 2.58 4.96 -4.49
C PHE A 159 3.87 4.60 -5.23
N GLU A 160 4.56 5.62 -5.74
CA GLU A 160 5.76 5.40 -6.55
C GLU A 160 6.97 5.02 -5.68
N PHE A 161 7.53 3.84 -5.91
CA PHE A 161 8.79 3.42 -5.30
C PHE A 161 9.97 4.05 -6.05
N ASN A 162 10.25 5.31 -5.74
CA ASN A 162 11.26 6.11 -6.43
C ASN A 162 12.73 5.77 -6.06
N THR A 163 12.98 4.78 -5.21
CA THR A 163 14.34 4.42 -4.77
C THR A 163 15.28 4.14 -5.95
N PHE A 164 14.79 3.50 -7.02
CA PHE A 164 15.59 3.24 -8.22
C PHE A 164 15.79 4.45 -9.13
N TYR A 165 14.98 5.50 -8.99
CA TYR A 165 15.12 6.72 -9.78
C TYR A 165 16.32 7.57 -9.32
N TYR A 166 16.71 7.42 -8.05
CA TYR A 166 17.79 8.18 -7.40
C TYR A 166 19.09 7.38 -7.18
N LEU A 167 19.14 6.12 -7.65
CA LEU A 167 20.33 5.25 -7.66
C LEU A 167 20.98 5.24 -9.05
#